data_AF-A0A954QE84-F1
#
_entry.id   AF-A0A954QE84-F1
#
_cell.length_a   1.000
_cell.length_b   1.000
_cell.length_c   1.000
_cell.angle_alpha   90.00
_cell.angle_beta   90.00
_cell.angle_gamma   90.00
#
_symmetry.space_group_name_H-M   'P 1'
#
loop_
_entity.id
_entity.type
_entity.pdbx_description
1 polymer ?
#
loop_
_entity_poly.entity_id
_entity_poly.type
_entity_poly.pdbx_seq_one_letter_code
_entity_poly.pdbx_strand_id
1 'polypeptide(L)' 'MGQRRSSERAGYWRGVIGKQESSGMSAAAFCRQHQVPESSFYNWKRKLKQRDRSPAPS' A
#
# COMPACT_ATOMS: atom_id res chain seq x y z
N MET A 1 -7.70 -21.06 4.49
CA MET A 1 -8.42 -20.23 3.50
C MET A 1 -8.40 -18.77 3.97
N GLY A 2 -7.45 -17.95 3.52
CA GLY A 2 -7.31 -16.54 3.97
C GLY A 2 -6.75 -15.57 2.93
N GLN A 3 -6.41 -16.07 1.73
CA GLN A 3 -5.67 -15.30 0.72
C GLN A 3 -6.54 -14.23 0.03
N ARG A 4 -7.82 -14.53 -0.27
CA ARG A 4 -8.67 -13.68 -1.13
C ARG A 4 -8.88 -12.26 -0.59
N ARG A 5 -9.14 -12.13 0.71
CA ARG A 5 -9.34 -10.82 1.38
C ARG A 5 -8.07 -9.96 1.39
N SER A 6 -6.89 -10.60 1.35
CA SER A 6 -5.60 -9.91 1.31
C SER A 6 -5.26 -9.40 -0.08
N SER A 7 -5.82 -10.01 -1.14
CA SER A 7 -5.64 -9.59 -2.53
C SER A 7 -6.39 -8.30 -2.84
N GLU A 8 -7.67 -8.23 -2.51
CA GLU A 8 -8.52 -7.04 -2.75
C GLU A 8 -7.99 -5.83 -1.99
N ARG A 9 -7.61 -6.05 -0.73
CA ARG A 9 -7.04 -5.01 0.12
C ARG A 9 -5.66 -4.56 -0.39
N ALA A 10 -4.86 -5.45 -0.97
CA ALA A 10 -3.59 -5.08 -1.61
C ALA A 10 -3.78 -4.16 -2.82
N GLY A 11 -4.80 -4.39 -3.65
CA GLY A 11 -5.13 -3.53 -4.78
C GLY A 11 -5.50 -2.11 -4.34
N TYR A 12 -6.35 -2.00 -3.31
CA TYR A 12 -6.68 -0.73 -2.69
C TYR A 12 -5.42 0.02 -2.21
N TRP A 13 -4.57 -0.64 -1.41
CA TRP A 13 -3.36 -0.01 -0.88
C TRP A 13 -2.32 0.35 -1.94
N ARG A 14 -2.20 -0.44 -3.01
CA ARG A 14 -1.35 -0.08 -4.15
C ARG A 14 -1.83 1.22 -4.81
N GLY A 15 -3.14 1.39 -4.98
CA GLY A 15 -3.73 2.64 -5.48
C GLY A 15 -3.52 3.81 -4.53
N VAL A 16 -3.68 3.61 -3.22
CA VAL A 16 -3.43 4.65 -2.20
C VAL A 16 -1.98 5.10 -2.20
N ILE A 17 -1.01 4.17 -2.26
CA ILE A 17 0.42 4.49 -2.32
C ILE A 17 0.74 5.21 -3.63
N GLY A 18 0.24 4.73 -4.77
CA GLY A 18 0.44 5.40 -6.05
C GLY A 18 -0.13 6.82 -6.09
N LYS A 19 -1.29 7.06 -5.47
CA LYS A 19 -1.84 8.41 -5.29
C LYS A 19 -0.94 9.29 -4.43
N GLN A 20 -0.39 8.75 -3.33
CA GLN A 20 0.56 9.48 -2.49
C GLN A 20 1.83 9.86 -3.26
N GLU A 21 2.40 8.93 -4.03
CA GLU A 21 3.59 9.16 -4.85
C GLU A 21 3.32 10.21 -5.96
N SER A 22 2.18 10.10 -6.64
CA SER A 22 1.77 11.06 -7.66
C SER A 22 1.43 12.45 -7.09
N SER A 23 1.03 12.53 -5.82
CA SER A 23 0.74 13.82 -5.18
C SER A 23 2.03 14.54 -4.75
N GLY A 24 3.18 13.87 -4.74
CA GLY A 24 4.45 14.43 -4.25
C GLY A 24 4.46 14.78 -2.76
N MET A 25 3.41 14.42 -2.03
CA MET A 25 3.25 14.72 -0.61
C MET A 25 3.93 13.65 0.24
N SER A 26 4.45 14.00 1.42
CA SER A 26 4.93 12.99 2.37
C SER A 26 3.80 12.08 2.84
N ALA A 27 4.14 10.83 3.18
CA ALA A 27 3.17 9.82 3.64
C ALA A 27 2.27 10.33 4.78
N ALA A 28 2.84 11.02 5.78
CA ALA A 28 2.08 11.58 6.90
C ALA A 28 1.10 12.69 6.47
N ALA A 29 1.50 13.57 5.54
CA ALA A 29 0.63 14.63 5.03
C ALA A 29 -0.55 14.04 4.23
N PHE A 30 -0.26 13.08 3.36
CA PHE A 30 -1.27 12.34 2.61
C PHE A 30 -2.22 11.58 3.55
N CYS A 31 -1.70 10.92 4.59
CA CYS A 31 -2.50 10.19 5.57
C CYS A 31 -3.45 11.11 6.34
N ARG A 32 -2.99 12.29 6.77
CA ARG A 32 -3.83 13.28 7.43
C ARG A 32 -4.93 13.82 6.51
N GLN A 33 -4.61 14.12 5.26
CA GLN A 33 -5.56 14.68 4.29
C GLN A 33 -6.62 13.66 3.85
N HIS A 34 -6.22 12.41 3.60
CA HIS A 34 -7.11 11.36 3.11
C HIS A 34 -7.68 10.48 4.23
N GLN A 35 -7.50 10.87 5.50
CA GLN A 35 -7.89 10.10 6.69
C GLN A 35 -7.41 8.63 6.65
N VAL A 36 -6.24 8.41 6.07
CA VAL A 36 -5.64 7.08 5.99
C VAL A 36 -4.88 6.82 7.28
N PRO A 37 -5.06 5.66 7.94
CA PRO A 37 -4.29 5.33 9.12
C PRO A 37 -2.81 5.16 8.76
N GLU A 38 -1.94 6.01 9.31
CA GLU A 38 -0.50 5.97 9.05
C GLU A 38 0.11 4.59 9.37
N SER A 39 -0.31 4.00 10.49
CA SER A 39 0.11 2.66 10.90
C SER A 39 -0.19 1.60 9.84
N SER A 40 -1.38 1.66 9.24
CA SER A 40 -1.76 0.76 8.15
C SER A 40 -1.00 1.07 6.87
N PHE A 41 -0.79 2.35 6.55
CA PHE A 41 -0.05 2.78 5.37
C PHE A 41 1.37 2.23 5.36
N TYR A 42 2.14 2.41 6.44
CA TYR A 42 3.50 1.89 6.53
C TYR A 42 3.56 0.36 6.50
N ASN A 43 2.61 -0.30 7.17
CA ASN A 43 2.53 -1.77 7.19
C ASN A 43 2.27 -2.33 5.78
N TRP A 44 1.34 -1.72 5.05
CA TRP A 44 1.00 -2.11 3.68
C TRP A 44 2.10 -1.74 2.68
N LYS A 45 2.74 -0.58 2.81
CA LYS A 45 3.90 -0.21 1.98
C LYS A 45 5.02 -1.26 2.09
N ARG A 46 5.30 -1.74 3.30
CA ARG A 46 6.28 -2.81 3.53
C ARG A 46 5.83 -4.15 2.93
N LYS A 47 4.57 -4.55 3.15
CA LYS A 47 4.00 -5.81 2.62
C LYS A 47 3.96 -5.83 1.09
N LEU A 48 3.60 -4.71 0.47
CA LEU A 48 3.56 -4.58 -0.99
C LEU A 48 4.96 -4.64 -1.58
N LYS A 49 5.95 -3.95 -0.97
CA LYS A 49 7.35 -4.04 -1.39
C LYS A 49 7.89 -5.48 -1.33
N GLN A 50 7.49 -6.28 -0.34
CA GLN A 50 7.88 -7.69 -0.26
C GLN A 50 7.19 -8.56 -1.32
N ARG A 51 5.92 -8.32 -1.61
CA ARG A 51 5.18 -9.05 -2.66
C ARG A 51 5.66 -8.72 -4.06
N ASP A 52 6.03 -7.46 -4.32
CA ASP A 52 6.59 -7.04 -5.61
C ASP A 52 8.00 -7.62 -5.84
N ARG A 53 8.75 -7.81 -4.75
CA ARG A 53 10.10 -8.41 -4.78
C ARG A 53 10.12 -9.93 -4.88
N SER A 54 8.97 -10.59 -4.93
CA SER A 54 8.88 -11.92 -5.54
C SER A 54 8.47 -11.72 -7.00
N PRO A 55 9.41 -11.43 -7.92
CA PRO A 55 9.17 -11.82 -9.30
C PRO A 55 8.93 -13.34 -9.25
N ALA A 56 7.92 -13.81 -9.97
CA ALA A 56 7.83 -15.24 -10.23
C ALA A 56 9.21 -15.76 -10.65
N PRO A 57 9.74 -16.84 -10.05
CA PRO A 57 10.87 -17.51 -10.67
C PRO A 57 10.39 -18.01 -12.03
N SER A 58 11.01 -17.53 -13.11
CA SER A 58 10.95 -18.18 -14.43
C SER A 58 11.55 -19.59 -14.34
#